data_AF-A0A7S4S1K0-F1
#
_entry.id   AF-A0A7S4S1K0-F1
#
_cell.length_a   1.000
_cell.length_b   1.000
_cell.length_c   1.000
_cell.angle_alpha   90.00
_cell.angle_beta   90.00
_cell.angle_gamma   90.00
#
_symmetry.space_group_name_H-M   'P 1'
#
loop_
_entity.id
_entity.type
_entity.pdbx_description
1 polymer ?
#
loop_
_entity_poly.entity_id
_entity_poly.type
_entity_poly.pdbx_seq_one_letter_code
_entity_poly.pdbx_strand_id
1 'polypeptide(L)'
;MVTAYLEMKEGRSTIMTAERADMLNSLGFTWKVHEDNWHEMLEDLKEYKERHGDCLVPQGYAPNPALGRWVALQRIVYKRMLRGKKPSRIAEKRIFLLDKIGFVWSVGHRAQWFNMFEELKKYKEIHGHCSVPDKCTFNERLAKWVLRQRKLYLEMKEGRSAIMTAERR
;
A
#
# COMPACT_ATOMS: atom_id res chain seq x y z
N MET A 1 -4.17 -14.94 27.19
CA MET A 1 -5.45 -14.31 27.59
C MET A 1 -6.33 -14.26 26.36
N VAL A 2 -7.39 -15.06 26.35
CA VAL A 2 -8.32 -15.22 25.22
C VAL A 2 -9.30 -14.05 25.28
N THR A 3 -9.42 -13.29 24.19
CA THR A 3 -10.19 -12.05 24.17
C THR A 3 -11.69 -12.33 24.18
N ALA A 4 -12.45 -11.44 24.83
CA ALA A 4 -13.91 -11.51 25.01
C ALA A 4 -14.71 -11.75 23.71
N TYR A 5 -14.12 -11.50 22.54
CA TYR A 5 -14.69 -11.78 21.22
C TYR A 5 -14.90 -13.29 20.95
N LEU A 6 -14.00 -14.15 21.44
CA LEU A 6 -14.14 -15.61 21.27
C LEU A 6 -15.17 -16.20 22.22
N GLU A 7 -15.31 -15.63 23.42
CA GLU A 7 -16.28 -16.07 24.44
C GLU A 7 -17.73 -15.74 24.03
N MET A 8 -17.93 -14.68 23.25
CA MET A 8 -19.24 -14.31 22.70
C MET A 8 -19.81 -15.37 21.74
N LYS A 9 -18.95 -16.17 21.09
CA LYS A 9 -19.36 -17.27 20.20
C LYS A 9 -19.71 -18.56 20.94
N GLU A 10 -19.29 -18.71 22.20
CA GLU A 10 -19.48 -19.94 22.98
C GLU A 10 -20.61 -19.84 24.03
N GLY A 11 -21.47 -18.83 23.95
CA GLY A 11 -22.69 -18.76 24.78
C GLY A 11 -22.44 -18.55 26.27
N ARG A 12 -21.28 -17.99 26.66
CA ARG A 12 -21.06 -17.56 28.05
C ARG A 12 -21.58 -16.13 28.22
N SER A 13 -22.38 -15.92 29.28
CA SER A 13 -22.98 -14.63 29.62
C SER A 13 -21.89 -13.59 29.88
N THR A 14 -21.67 -12.70 28.92
CA THR A 14 -20.79 -11.55 29.07
C THR A 14 -21.60 -10.30 29.42
N ILE A 15 -20.98 -9.32 30.08
CA ILE A 15 -21.56 -7.99 30.30
C ILE A 15 -21.66 -7.14 29.01
N MET A 16 -21.22 -7.68 27.87
CA MET A 16 -21.25 -6.99 26.59
C MET A 16 -22.60 -7.21 25.91
N THR A 17 -23.45 -6.17 25.88
CA THR A 17 -24.74 -6.18 25.18
C THR A 17 -24.59 -5.64 23.76
N ALA A 18 -25.54 -5.97 22.88
CA ALA A 18 -25.57 -5.44 21.51
C ALA A 18 -25.57 -3.90 21.48
N GLU A 19 -26.35 -3.26 22.35
CA GLU A 19 -26.38 -1.79 22.48
C GLU A 19 -25.02 -1.20 22.88
N ARG A 20 -24.32 -1.82 23.84
CA ARG A 20 -22.97 -1.38 24.23
C ARG A 20 -21.97 -1.55 23.09
N ALA A 21 -22.09 -2.63 22.33
CA ALA A 21 -21.24 -2.87 21.17
C ALA A 21 -21.48 -1.84 20.07
N ASP A 22 -22.74 -1.49 19.78
CA ASP A 22 -23.09 -0.48 18.79
C ASP A 22 -22.66 0.93 19.20
N MET A 23 -22.79 1.28 20.48
CA MET A 23 -22.24 2.53 21.01
C MET A 23 -20.72 2.61 20.81
N LEU A 24 -20.00 1.54 21.10
CA LEU A 24 -18.54 1.48 20.91
C LEU A 24 -18.17 1.52 19.41
N ASN A 25 -18.89 0.79 18.55
CA ASN A 25 -18.71 0.82 17.10
C ASN A 25 -18.94 2.22 16.52
N SER A 26 -19.94 2.96 17.03
CA SER A 26 -20.23 4.33 16.61
C SER A 26 -19.10 5.32 16.93
N LEU A 27 -18.26 4.99 17.92
CA LEU A 27 -17.08 5.75 18.30
C LEU A 27 -15.81 5.26 17.58
N GLY A 28 -15.94 4.29 16.67
CA GLY A 28 -14.79 3.66 16.01
C GLY A 28 -13.94 2.81 16.95
N PHE A 29 -14.53 2.28 18.03
CA PHE A 29 -13.83 1.48 19.01
C PHE A 29 -13.24 0.21 18.39
N THR A 30 -11.93 0.02 18.54
CA THR A 30 -11.22 -1.14 17.99
C THR A 30 -11.25 -2.29 18.99
N TRP A 31 -11.97 -3.36 18.66
CA TRP A 31 -12.14 -4.54 19.52
C TRP A 31 -10.91 -5.45 19.61
N LYS A 32 -9.98 -5.31 18.67
CA LYS A 32 -8.75 -6.11 18.59
C LYS A 32 -7.56 -5.25 19.01
N VAL A 33 -6.94 -5.58 20.13
CA VAL A 33 -5.63 -5.02 20.52
C VAL A 33 -4.57 -5.79 19.74
N HIS A 34 -4.17 -5.26 18.59
CA HIS A 34 -3.23 -5.93 17.69
C HIS A 34 -1.79 -5.84 18.21
N GLU A 35 -1.47 -6.62 19.24
CA GLU A 35 -0.09 -6.98 19.54
C GLU A 35 0.26 -8.20 18.67
N ASP A 36 1.07 -7.94 17.63
CA ASP A 36 1.80 -8.91 16.79
C ASP A 36 1.04 -9.92 15.90
N ASN A 37 -0.24 -9.72 15.57
CA ASN A 37 -0.91 -10.57 14.56
C ASN A 37 -0.77 -10.05 13.11
N TRP A 38 0.39 -10.32 12.48
CA TRP A 38 0.68 -9.92 11.09
C TRP A 38 -0.35 -10.47 10.08
N HIS A 39 -0.89 -11.66 10.31
CA HIS A 39 -1.87 -12.27 9.41
C HIS A 39 -3.25 -11.59 9.51
N GLU A 40 -3.69 -11.22 10.70
CA GLU A 40 -4.92 -10.43 10.86
C GLU A 40 -4.81 -9.07 10.18
N MET A 41 -3.68 -8.37 10.34
CA MET A 41 -3.45 -7.09 9.65
C MET A 41 -3.46 -7.23 8.13
N LEU A 42 -3.01 -8.37 7.60
CA LEU A 42 -3.09 -8.66 6.18
C LEU A 42 -4.55 -8.83 5.73
N GLU A 43 -5.39 -9.50 6.52
CA GLU A 43 -6.82 -9.62 6.21
C GLU A 43 -7.54 -8.27 6.31
N ASP A 44 -7.28 -7.48 7.37
CA ASP A 44 -7.82 -6.12 7.51
C ASP A 44 -7.41 -5.22 6.33
N LEU A 45 -6.19 -5.38 5.80
CA LEU A 45 -5.74 -4.67 4.61
C LEU A 45 -6.47 -5.12 3.33
N LYS A 46 -6.80 -6.42 3.20
CA LYS A 46 -7.62 -6.89 2.07
C LYS A 46 -9.02 -6.32 2.14
N GLU A 47 -9.64 -6.31 3.32
CA GLU A 47 -10.95 -5.67 3.50
C GLU A 47 -10.90 -4.18 3.17
N TYR A 48 -9.86 -3.47 3.61
CA TYR A 48 -9.64 -2.07 3.23
C TYR A 48 -9.58 -1.93 1.70
N LYS A 49 -8.81 -2.79 1.03
CA LYS A 49 -8.68 -2.77 -0.43
C LYS A 49 -10.00 -3.04 -1.13
N GLU A 50 -10.82 -3.96 -0.64
CA GLU A 50 -12.14 -4.22 -1.21
C GLU A 50 -13.06 -2.99 -1.09
N ARG A 51 -12.97 -2.24 0.02
CA ARG A 51 -13.78 -1.03 0.25
C ARG A 51 -13.28 0.19 -0.51
N HIS A 52 -11.96 0.36 -0.65
CA HIS A 52 -11.35 1.58 -1.19
C HIS A 52 -10.72 1.42 -2.57
N GLY A 53 -10.55 0.19 -3.06
CA GLY A 53 -9.92 -0.13 -4.35
C GLY A 53 -8.39 -0.17 -4.32
N ASP A 54 -7.74 0.20 -3.22
CA ASP A 54 -6.28 0.26 -3.09
C ASP A 54 -5.77 -0.11 -1.68
N CYS A 55 -4.45 -0.20 -1.54
CA CYS A 55 -3.78 -0.45 -0.26
C CYS A 55 -3.17 0.84 0.35
N LEU A 56 -3.69 2.02 0.01
CA LEU A 56 -3.19 3.33 0.44
C LEU A 56 -3.83 3.78 1.76
N VAL A 57 -3.72 2.93 2.78
CA VAL A 57 -4.24 3.23 4.11
C VAL A 57 -3.55 4.48 4.69
N PRO A 58 -4.30 5.52 5.09
CA PRO A 58 -3.77 6.68 5.80
C PRO A 58 -3.17 6.28 7.15
N GLN A 59 -2.10 6.96 7.59
CA GLN A 59 -1.48 6.64 8.88
C GLN A 59 -2.44 6.85 10.07
N GLY A 60 -3.32 7.86 9.98
CA GLY A 60 -4.36 8.17 10.96
C GLY A 60 -5.73 7.60 10.59
N TYR A 61 -5.79 6.44 9.92
CA TYR A 61 -7.04 5.82 9.51
C TYR A 61 -7.96 5.56 10.71
N ALA A 62 -9.00 6.40 10.88
CA ALA A 62 -9.84 6.43 12.08
C ALA A 62 -10.58 5.11 12.37
N PRO A 63 -11.14 4.38 11.37
CA PRO A 63 -11.81 3.11 11.62
C PRO A 63 -10.88 1.99 12.13
N ASN A 64 -9.60 2.04 11.78
CA ASN A 64 -8.60 1.10 12.30
C ASN A 64 -7.20 1.78 12.36
N PRO A 65 -6.89 2.52 13.44
CA PRO A 65 -5.62 3.22 13.57
C PRO A 65 -4.42 2.27 13.63
N ALA A 66 -4.62 1.04 14.09
CA ALA A 66 -3.59 0.01 14.12
C ALA A 66 -3.17 -0.40 12.71
N LEU A 67 -4.12 -0.60 11.80
CA LEU A 67 -3.85 -0.89 10.39
C LEU A 67 -3.03 0.22 9.72
N GLY A 68 -3.38 1.49 9.95
CA GLY A 68 -2.63 2.63 9.42
C GLY A 68 -1.15 2.64 9.85
N ARG A 69 -0.89 2.38 11.15
CA ARG A 69 0.47 2.23 11.68
C ARG A 69 1.18 1.00 11.13
N TRP A 70 0.48 -0.13 11.03
CA TRP A 70 1.05 -1.37 10.51
C TRP A 70 1.48 -1.25 9.05
N VAL A 71 0.65 -0.63 8.20
CA VAL A 71 0.97 -0.34 6.79
C VAL A 71 2.20 0.55 6.68
N ALA A 72 2.29 1.60 7.50
CA ALA A 72 3.48 2.46 7.55
C ALA A 72 4.74 1.68 7.96
N LEU A 73 4.63 0.78 8.94
CA LEU A 73 5.74 -0.09 9.36
C LEU A 73 6.22 -1.00 8.24
N GLN A 74 5.32 -1.62 7.47
CA GLN A 74 5.71 -2.48 6.33
C GLN A 74 6.57 -1.70 5.33
N ARG A 75 6.17 -0.47 4.99
CA ARG A 75 6.94 0.42 4.09
C ARG A 75 8.33 0.76 4.64
N ILE A 76 8.44 1.01 5.96
CA ILE A 76 9.73 1.28 6.62
C ILE A 76 10.65 0.06 6.57
N VAL A 77 10.11 -1.13 6.88
CA VAL A 77 10.86 -2.40 6.84
C VAL A 77 11.38 -2.67 5.43
N TYR A 78 10.54 -2.50 4.42
CA TYR A 78 10.94 -2.65 3.01
C TYR A 78 12.02 -1.66 2.59
N LYS A 79 11.89 -0.38 2.98
CA LYS A 79 12.93 0.64 2.70
C LYS A 79 14.27 0.33 3.35
N ARG A 80 14.25 -0.25 4.57
CA ARG A 80 15.47 -0.71 5.25
C ARG A 80 16.11 -1.88 4.51
N MET A 81 15.30 -2.81 4.00
CA MET A 81 15.77 -3.93 3.18
C MET A 81 16.49 -3.44 1.92
N LEU A 82 15.89 -2.49 1.18
CA LEU A 82 16.50 -1.92 -0.03
C LEU A 82 17.85 -1.23 0.20
N ARG A 83 18.17 -0.82 1.44
CA ARG A 83 19.45 -0.20 1.80
C ARG A 83 20.55 -1.23 2.12
N GLY A 84 20.41 -2.46 1.64
CA GLY A 84 21.41 -3.52 1.81
C GLY A 84 21.31 -4.28 3.14
N LYS A 85 20.25 -4.09 3.93
CA LYS A 85 19.97 -4.97 5.07
C LYS A 85 19.29 -6.23 4.55
N LYS A 86 19.96 -7.38 4.66
CA LYS A 86 19.41 -8.66 4.20
C LYS A 86 18.09 -8.95 4.97
N PRO A 87 16.97 -9.19 4.26
CA PRO A 87 15.72 -9.54 4.91
C PRO A 87 15.83 -10.92 5.58
N SER A 88 15.09 -11.14 6.65
CA SER A 88 14.88 -12.50 7.14
C SER A 88 13.97 -13.26 6.16
N ARG A 89 14.03 -14.59 6.14
CA ARG A 89 13.10 -15.43 5.33
C ARG A 89 11.63 -15.13 5.64
N ILE A 90 11.33 -14.73 6.88
CA ILE A 90 9.99 -14.29 7.29
C ILE A 90 9.61 -12.98 6.58
N ALA A 91 10.54 -12.02 6.48
CA ALA A 91 10.30 -10.76 5.78
C ALA A 91 10.08 -10.98 4.27
N GLU A 92 10.82 -11.89 3.63
CA GLU A 92 10.60 -12.25 2.21
C GLU A 92 9.19 -12.80 1.98
N LYS A 93 8.74 -13.74 2.83
CA LYS A 93 7.37 -14.29 2.74
C LYS A 93 6.30 -13.21 2.93
N ARG A 94 6.51 -12.29 3.88
CA ARG A 94 5.60 -11.17 4.15
C ARG A 94 5.52 -10.20 2.98
N ILE A 95 6.66 -9.88 2.36
CA ILE A 95 6.74 -9.04 1.16
C ILE A 95 5.96 -9.68 0.02
N PHE A 96 6.22 -10.96 -0.25
CA PHE A 96 5.52 -11.71 -1.29
C PHE A 96 3.99 -11.69 -1.13
N LEU A 97 3.50 -11.88 0.10
CA LEU A 97 2.07 -11.84 0.39
C LEU A 97 1.46 -10.44 0.20
N LEU A 98 2.20 -9.39 0.54
CA LEU A 98 1.80 -8.00 0.32
C LEU A 98 1.83 -7.64 -1.18
N ASP A 99 2.83 -8.11 -1.92
CA ASP A 99 2.91 -7.94 -3.38
C ASP A 99 1.71 -8.60 -4.08
N LYS A 100 1.32 -9.81 -3.65
CA LYS A 100 0.18 -10.55 -4.22
C LYS A 100 -1.14 -9.77 -4.13
N ILE A 101 -1.31 -8.92 -3.11
CA ILE A 101 -2.49 -8.07 -2.96
C ILE A 101 -2.30 -6.68 -3.57
N GLY A 102 -1.20 -6.41 -4.26
CA GLY A 102 -0.92 -5.13 -4.92
C GLY A 102 -0.54 -4.02 -3.93
N PHE A 103 0.15 -4.37 -2.84
CA PHE A 103 0.57 -3.40 -1.83
C PHE A 103 1.52 -2.34 -2.39
N VAL A 104 1.23 -1.07 -2.11
CA VAL A 104 2.05 0.06 -2.55
C VAL A 104 3.13 0.34 -1.49
N TRP A 105 4.33 -0.18 -1.73
CA TRP A 105 5.49 -0.07 -0.83
C TRP A 105 6.03 1.35 -0.63
N SER A 106 5.70 2.26 -1.53
CA SER A 106 6.24 3.60 -1.48
C SER A 106 5.23 4.63 -1.97
N VAL A 107 4.97 5.59 -1.10
CA VAL A 107 3.98 6.65 -1.25
C VAL A 107 4.73 7.97 -1.44
N GLY A 108 4.62 8.56 -2.64
CA GLY A 108 5.26 9.82 -3.00
C GLY A 108 5.61 9.89 -4.49
N HIS A 109 5.68 11.10 -5.06
CA HIS A 109 5.90 11.34 -6.49
C HIS A 109 7.14 10.63 -7.05
N ARG A 110 8.28 10.72 -6.34
CA ARG A 110 9.53 10.07 -6.75
C ARG A 110 9.41 8.54 -6.79
N ALA A 111 8.71 7.97 -5.83
CA ALA A 111 8.54 6.53 -5.76
C ALA A 111 7.55 5.98 -6.78
N GLN A 112 6.47 6.72 -7.03
CA GLN A 112 5.54 6.41 -8.12
C GLN A 112 6.26 6.41 -9.46
N TRP A 113 7.20 7.34 -9.68
CA TRP A 113 8.03 7.36 -10.88
C TRP A 113 8.83 6.06 -11.03
N PHE A 114 9.56 5.63 -9.99
CA PHE A 114 10.34 4.40 -10.05
C PHE A 114 9.49 3.14 -10.22
N ASN A 115 8.33 3.07 -9.54
CA ASN A 115 7.41 1.94 -9.71
C ASN A 115 6.89 1.84 -11.15
N MET A 116 6.52 2.97 -11.76
CA MET A 116 6.08 2.99 -13.16
C MET A 116 7.22 2.68 -14.14
N PHE A 117 8.45 3.06 -13.80
CA PHE A 117 9.63 2.69 -14.56
C PHE A 117 9.90 1.17 -14.52
N GLU A 118 9.76 0.52 -13.37
CA GLU A 118 9.86 -0.94 -13.25
C GLU A 118 8.73 -1.66 -14.02
N GLU A 119 7.50 -1.13 -13.99
CA GLU A 119 6.40 -1.65 -14.82
C GLU A 119 6.69 -1.51 -16.32
N LEU A 120 7.33 -0.41 -16.75
CA LEU A 120 7.78 -0.24 -18.13
C LEU A 120 8.88 -1.25 -18.52
N LYS A 121 9.79 -1.60 -17.60
CA LYS A 121 10.79 -2.66 -17.85
C LYS A 121 10.13 -4.01 -18.09
N LYS A 122 9.19 -4.42 -17.23
CA LYS A 122 8.42 -5.67 -17.41
C LYS A 122 7.67 -5.65 -18.75
N TYR A 123 7.05 -4.52 -19.09
CA TYR A 123 6.39 -4.36 -20.39
C TYR A 123 7.38 -4.58 -21.55
N LYS A 124 8.59 -4.01 -21.47
CA LYS A 124 9.64 -4.23 -22.46
C LYS A 124 10.10 -5.68 -22.53
N GLU A 125 10.21 -6.38 -21.40
CA GLU A 125 10.57 -7.80 -21.37
C GLU A 125 9.53 -8.67 -22.09
N ILE A 126 8.24 -8.36 -21.92
CA ILE A 126 7.13 -9.11 -22.54
C ILE A 126 6.97 -8.77 -24.04
N HIS A 127 7.05 -7.49 -24.39
CA HIS A 127 6.71 -7.00 -25.74
C HIS A 127 7.92 -6.68 -26.62
N GLY A 128 9.14 -6.75 -26.08
CA GLY A 128 10.38 -6.38 -26.77
C GLY A 128 10.61 -4.88 -26.95
N HIS A 129 9.64 -4.02 -26.61
CA HIS A 129 9.70 -2.58 -26.82
C HIS A 129 8.99 -1.77 -25.71
N CYS A 130 9.28 -0.47 -25.62
CA CYS A 130 8.62 0.45 -24.68
C CYS A 130 7.44 1.24 -25.30
N SER A 131 6.99 0.85 -26.50
CA SER A 131 5.87 1.50 -27.20
C SER A 131 4.52 1.11 -26.60
N VAL A 132 4.25 1.61 -25.39
CA VAL A 132 2.96 1.43 -24.71
C VAL A 132 1.89 2.22 -25.48
N PRO A 133 0.80 1.56 -25.95
CA PRO A 133 -0.30 2.24 -26.64
C PRO A 133 -1.04 3.21 -25.72
N ASP A 134 -1.48 4.35 -26.27
CA ASP A 134 -2.17 5.39 -25.52
C ASP A 134 -3.51 4.92 -24.92
N LYS A 135 -4.17 3.96 -25.59
CA LYS A 135 -5.38 3.27 -25.13
C LYS A 135 -5.07 1.84 -24.68
N CYS A 136 -3.99 1.64 -23.94
CA CYS A 136 -3.69 0.32 -23.37
C CYS A 136 -4.74 -0.06 -22.32
N THR A 137 -5.67 -0.94 -22.71
CA THR A 137 -6.73 -1.46 -21.82
C THR A 137 -6.17 -2.34 -20.71
N PHE A 138 -4.99 -2.92 -20.90
CA PHE A 138 -4.32 -3.78 -19.92
C PHE A 138 -3.66 -2.99 -18.78
N ASN A 139 -3.12 -1.79 -19.05
CA ASN A 139 -2.49 -0.96 -18.03
C ASN A 139 -2.58 0.54 -18.38
N GLU A 140 -3.77 1.10 -18.19
CA GLU A 140 -4.08 2.51 -18.49
C GLU A 140 -3.18 3.48 -17.69
N ARG A 141 -2.79 3.08 -16.47
CA ARG A 141 -1.90 3.86 -15.61
C ARG A 141 -0.51 3.98 -16.21
N LEU A 142 0.06 2.87 -16.72
CA LEU A 142 1.35 2.87 -17.39
C LEU A 142 1.30 3.71 -18.68
N ALA A 143 0.23 3.60 -19.48
CA ALA A 143 0.05 4.40 -20.69
C ALA A 143 0.04 5.90 -20.40
N LYS A 144 -0.78 6.36 -19.45
CA LYS A 144 -0.83 7.76 -19.01
C LYS A 144 0.52 8.25 -18.48
N TRP A 145 1.23 7.41 -17.72
CA TRP A 145 2.55 7.74 -17.20
C TRP A 145 3.60 7.90 -18.31
N VAL A 146 3.65 6.99 -19.29
CA VAL A 146 4.56 7.06 -20.45
C VAL A 146 4.28 8.32 -21.27
N LEU A 147 3.01 8.63 -21.55
CA LEU A 147 2.62 9.87 -22.23
C LEU A 147 3.10 11.11 -21.47
N ARG A 148 2.97 11.12 -20.14
CA ARG A 148 3.48 12.21 -19.31
C ARG A 148 5.00 12.34 -19.40
N GLN A 149 5.75 11.23 -19.44
CA GLN A 149 7.21 11.29 -19.61
C GLN A 149 7.61 11.89 -20.96
N ARG A 150 6.92 11.52 -22.05
CA ARG A 150 7.15 12.10 -23.38
C ARG A 150 6.90 13.61 -23.37
N LYS A 151 5.81 14.07 -22.75
CA LYS A 151 5.48 15.50 -22.62
C LYS A 151 6.53 16.27 -21.80
N LEU A 152 6.92 15.75 -20.64
CA LEU A 152 7.94 16.37 -19.78
C LEU A 152 9.30 16.51 -20.48
N TYR A 153 9.67 15.53 -21.32
CA TYR A 153 10.89 15.60 -22.12
C TYR A 153 10.83 16.70 -23.18
N LEU A 154 9.69 16.89 -23.84
CA LEU A 154 9.49 17.99 -24.80
C LEU A 154 9.57 19.35 -24.09
N GLU A 155 8.88 19.51 -22.97
CA GLU A 155 8.93 20.74 -22.16
C GLU A 155 10.36 21.06 -21.67
N MET A 156 11.15 20.03 -21.33
CA MET A 156 12.56 20.16 -20.97
C MET A 156 13.40 20.64 -22.17
N LYS A 157 13.19 20.06 -23.36
CA LYS A 157 13.90 20.46 -24.58
C LYS A 157 13.57 21.89 -25.02
N GLU A 158 12.35 22.33 -24.78
CA GLU A 158 11.88 23.67 -25.14
C GLU A 158 12.19 24.74 -24.08
N GLY A 159 12.92 24.38 -23.01
CA GLY A 159 13.29 25.31 -21.94
C GLY A 159 12.11 25.76 -21.07
N ARG A 160 10.97 25.07 -21.13
CA ARG A 160 9.74 25.40 -20.40
C ARG A 160 9.62 24.68 -19.05
N SER A 161 10.65 23.94 -18.64
CA SER A 161 10.60 23.06 -17.46
C SER A 161 11.00 23.78 -16.16
N ALA A 162 10.10 23.79 -15.18
CA ALA A 162 10.30 24.37 -13.84
C ALA A 162 11.17 23.53 -12.87
N ILE A 163 11.76 22.40 -13.32
CA ILE A 163 12.50 21.45 -12.44
C ILE A 163 14.02 21.71 -12.42
N MET A 164 14.50 22.75 -13.12
CA MET A 164 15.92 23.16 -13.19
C MET A 164 16.40 23.91 -11.93
N THR A 165 16.27 23.33 -10.73
CA THR A 165 17.01 23.81 -9.55
C THR A 165 17.47 22.64 -8.67
N ALA A 166 18.38 21.81 -9.16
CA ALA A 166 19.13 20.90 -8.27
C ALA A 166 20.50 20.43 -8.80
N GLU A 167 21.13 21.17 -9.72
CA GLU A 167 22.55 20.98 -10.02
C GLU A 167 23.26 22.33 -9.92
N ARG A 168 23.72 22.66 -8.71
CA ARG A 168 24.87 23.54 -8.51
C ARG A 168 25.77 22.94 -7.42
N ARG A 169 26.90 22.41 -7.91
CA ARG A 169 28.14 22.00 -7.26
C ARG A 169 28.23 20.55 -6.79
#